data_AF-A0A5K0VFQ1-F1
#
_entry.id   AF-A0A5K0VFQ1-F1
#
_cell.length_a   1.000
_cell.length_b   1.000
_cell.length_c   1.000
_cell.angle_alpha   90.00
_cell.angle_beta   90.00
_cell.angle_gamma   90.00
#
_symmetry.space_group_name_H-M   'P 1'
#
loop_
_entity.id
_entity.type
_entity.pdbx_description
1 polymer ?
#
loop_
_entity_poly.entity_id
_entity_poly.type
_entity_poly.pdbx_seq_one_letter_code
_entity_poly.pdbx_strand_id
1 'polypeptide(L)' 'SLLSGGGSVPHLQATAKEWVDMVNGFQKGAMSTRLQIPMIYGIDAVHGHNNVYKATIFPHN' A
#
# COMPACT_ATOMS: atom_id res chain seq x y z
N SER A 1 4.85 -11.88 -0.39
CA SER A 1 4.23 -10.63 -0.86
C SER A 1 2.96 -10.37 -0.06
N LEU A 2 2.43 -9.15 -0.10
CA LEU A 2 1.15 -8.74 0.49
C LEU A 2 0.37 -7.93 -0.56
N LEU A 3 -0.97 -7.99 -0.56
CA LEU A 3 -1.83 -7.25 -1.48
C LEU A 3 -2.86 -6.42 -0.71
N SER A 4 -3.02 -5.16 -1.10
CA SER A 4 -4.17 -4.32 -0.76
C SER A 4 -5.18 -4.36 -1.90
N GLY A 5 -6.34 -5.00 -1.63
CA GLY A 5 -7.49 -4.93 -2.52
C GLY A 5 -8.24 -3.60 -2.39
N GLY A 6 -9.28 -3.40 -3.22
CA GLY A 6 -10.04 -2.15 -3.44
C GLY A 6 -10.70 -1.42 -2.26
N GLY A 7 -10.35 -1.74 -1.01
CA GLY A 7 -10.76 -1.00 0.18
C GLY A 7 -9.79 -1.13 1.36
N SER A 8 -8.66 -1.82 1.19
CA SER A 8 -7.69 -2.07 2.26
C SER A 8 -6.74 -0.89 2.42
N VAL A 9 -7.24 0.19 3.03
CA VAL A 9 -6.49 1.40 3.37
C VAL A 9 -6.00 1.37 4.83
N PRO A 10 -4.93 2.11 5.21
CA PRO A 10 -4.51 2.21 6.61
C PRO A 10 -5.65 2.68 7.53
N HIS A 11 -6.37 3.73 7.10
CA HIS A 11 -7.61 4.25 7.66
C HIS A 11 -8.24 5.25 6.67
N LEU A 12 -9.42 5.78 7.00
CA LEU A 12 -10.09 6.79 6.19
C LEU A 12 -9.20 8.03 6.03
N GLN A 13 -9.11 8.52 4.78
CA GLN A 13 -8.37 9.73 4.39
C GLN A 13 -6.88 9.72 4.74
N ALA A 14 -6.27 8.53 4.85
CA ALA A 14 -4.84 8.40 5.10
C ALA A 14 -3.99 9.16 4.07
N THR A 15 -3.04 9.93 4.58
CA THR A 15 -2.00 10.65 3.84
C THR A 15 -0.99 9.69 3.23
N ALA A 16 -0.22 10.16 2.25
CA ALA A 16 0.87 9.39 1.66
C ALA A 16 1.90 8.93 2.71
N LYS A 17 2.15 9.74 3.75
CA LYS A 17 3.06 9.38 4.83
C LYS A 17 2.53 8.20 5.66
N GLU A 18 1.24 8.18 5.98
CA GLU A 18 0.63 7.08 6.73
C GLU A 18 0.67 5.76 5.95
N TRP A 19 0.51 5.82 4.62
CA TRP A 19 0.75 4.67 3.75
C TRP A 19 2.19 4.16 3.84
N VAL A 20 3.17 5.06 3.74
CA VAL A 20 4.60 4.72 3.88
C VAL A 20 4.89 4.10 5.25
N ASP A 21 4.35 4.68 6.33
CA ASP A 21 4.57 4.19 7.69
C ASP A 21 3.99 2.78 7.88
N MET A 22 2.79 2.51 7.35
CA MET A 22 2.17 1.19 7.36
C MET A 22 3.03 0.16 6.61
N VAL A 23 3.42 0.45 5.36
CA VAL A 23 4.21 -0.47 4.53
C VAL A 23 5.57 -0.72 5.17
N ASN A 24 6.20 0.31 5.75
CA ASN A 24 7.45 0.16 6.49
C ASN A 24 7.28 -0.71 7.74
N GLY A 25 6.13 -0.66 8.42
CA GLY A 25 5.79 -1.56 9.51
C GLY A 25 5.80 -3.03 9.08
N PHE A 26 5.11 -3.35 7.97
CA PHE A 26 5.12 -4.70 7.41
C PHE A 26 6.51 -5.13 6.94
N GLN A 27 7.25 -4.23 6.28
CA GLN A 27 8.60 -4.52 5.80
C GLN A 27 9.56 -4.81 6.96
N LYS A 28 9.48 -4.05 8.06
CA LYS A 28 10.25 -4.35 9.28
C LYS A 28 9.96 -5.75 9.81
N GLY A 29 8.69 -6.17 9.80
CA GLY A 29 8.30 -7.54 10.16
C GLY A 29 8.88 -8.60 9.23
N ALA A 30 8.92 -8.36 7.91
CA ALA A 30 9.56 -9.27 6.97
C ALA A 30 11.08 -9.38 7.22
N MET A 31 11.73 -8.24 7.50
CA MET A 31 13.16 -8.15 7.78
C MET A 31 13.58 -8.71 9.14
N SER A 32 12.64 -8.97 10.06
CA SER A 32 12.94 -9.62 11.35
C SER A 32 12.96 -11.15 11.26
N THR A 33 12.68 -11.74 10.09
CA THR A 33 12.77 -13.19 9.88
C THR A 33 14.23 -13.63 9.76
N ARG A 34 14.51 -14.93 10.00
CA ARG A 34 15.88 -15.50 9.91
C ARG A 34 16.60 -15.18 8.59
N LEU A 35 15.86 -15.17 7.48
CA LEU A 35 16.41 -14.94 6.15
C LEU A 35 16.28 -13.50 5.66
N GLN A 36 15.53 -12.67 6.39
CA GLN A 36 15.36 -11.24 6.10
C GLN A 36 14.94 -10.97 4.64
N ILE A 37 14.08 -11.83 4.09
CA ILE A 37 13.63 -11.69 2.71
C ILE A 37 12.62 -10.53 2.66
N PRO A 38 12.86 -9.48 1.86
CA PRO A 38 11.95 -8.34 1.78
C PRO A 38 10.62 -8.74 1.12
N MET A 39 9.55 -8.09 1.56
CA MET A 39 8.25 -8.24 0.91
C MET A 39 8.03 -7.18 -0.17
N ILE A 40 7.19 -7.54 -1.15
CA ILE A 40 6.56 -6.61 -2.10
C ILE A 40 5.12 -6.39 -1.66
N TYR A 41 4.66 -5.14 -1.70
CA TYR A 41 3.28 -4.71 -1.44
C TYR A 41 2.60 -4.36 -2.77
N GLY A 42 1.55 -5.10 -3.14
CA GLY A 42 0.74 -4.84 -4.32
C GLY A 42 -0.50 -4.00 -4.01
N ILE A 43 -1.01 -3.27 -5.01
CA ILE A 43 -2.26 -2.52 -4.93
C ILE A 43 -2.92 -2.36 -6.31
N ASP A 44 -4.25 -2.34 -6.34
CA ASP A 44 -5.06 -2.23 -7.57
C ASP A 44 -5.19 -0.78 -8.08
N ALA A 45 -4.11 -0.21 -8.64
CA ALA A 45 -4.12 1.13 -9.23
C ALA A 45 -4.63 1.15 -10.69
N VAL A 46 -5.93 0.92 -10.91
CA VAL A 46 -6.51 0.65 -12.25
C VAL A 46 -6.91 1.88 -13.08
N HIS A 47 -6.91 3.07 -12.49
CA HIS A 47 -7.22 4.35 -13.16
C HIS A 47 -6.60 5.53 -12.39
N GLY A 48 -5.31 5.39 -12.09
CA GLY A 48 -4.61 6.13 -11.04
C GLY A 48 -4.53 5.32 -9.75
N HIS A 49 -3.88 5.87 -8.72
CA HIS A 49 -3.73 5.22 -7.41
C HIS A 49 -5.03 5.35 -6.59
N ASN A 50 -6.11 4.83 -7.16
CA ASN A 50 -7.52 5.01 -6.80
C ASN A 50 -7.91 4.76 -5.32
N ASN A 51 -7.18 3.90 -4.60
CA ASN A 51 -7.42 3.63 -3.18
C ASN A 51 -6.82 4.70 -2.25
N VAL A 52 -5.94 5.58 -2.75
CA VAL A 52 -5.27 6.63 -1.95
C VAL A 52 -6.10 7.90 -1.99
N TYR A 53 -6.38 8.45 -0.80
CA TYR A 53 -7.14 9.68 -0.67
C TYR A 53 -6.46 10.84 -1.41
N LYS A 54 -7.24 11.57 -2.21
CA LYS A 54 -6.80 12.68 -3.08
C LYS A 54 -5.78 12.31 -4.17
N ALA A 55 -5.56 11.03 -4.45
CA ALA A 55 -4.81 10.65 -5.64
C ALA A 55 -5.53 11.11 -6.91
N THR A 56 -4.76 11.47 -7.94
CA THR A 56 -5.31 11.77 -9.26
C THR A 56 -6.03 10.54 -9.81
N ILE A 57 -7.26 10.73 -10.26
CA ILE A 57 -8.09 9.71 -10.89
C ILE A 57 -8.20 10.01 -12.38
N PHE A 58 -7.80 9.06 -13.21
CA PHE A 58 -7.92 9.13 -14.66
C PHE A 58 -9.27 8.53 -15.12
N PRO A 59 -9.75 8.86 -16.33
CA PRO A 59 -10.85 8.13 -16.95
C PRO A 59 -10.53 6.63 -17.01
N HIS A 60 -11.56 5.79 -16.84
CA HIS A 60 -11.40 4.35 -17.05
C HIS A 60 -11.12 4.02 -18.54
N ASN A 61 -10.55 2.83 -18.75
CA ASN A 61 -10.31 2.24 -20.07
C ASN A 61 -11.60 1.89 -20.81
#